data_AF-A0A2V8M4T1-F1
#
_entry.id   AF-A0A2V8M4T1-F1
#
_cell.length_a   1.000
_cell.length_b   1.000
_cell.length_c   1.000
_cell.angle_alpha   90.00
_cell.angle_beta   90.00
_cell.angle_gamma   90.00
#
_symmetry.space_group_name_H-M   'P 1'
#
loop_
_entity.id
_entity.type
_entity.pdbx_description
1 polymer ?
#
loop_
_entity_poly.entity_id
_entity_poly.type
_entity_poly.pdbx_seq_one_letter_code
_entity_poly.pdbx_strand_id
1 'polypeptide(L)'
;MLDKMDVTHVSENPEVWEKVVRKLRAGMMPPSGMRRPDRTATESFVGLLETELDRSATAKPNPGAPALHRLNRTEYANVIRDLLALEIDATSLLPPDDSSSGFDNNADSLGVSSALMERYLAAAGKISRLAIGDMSVVPSAKTYAVPADLTQDYHVEGLPFGTRGG
;
A
#
# COMPACT_ATOMS: atom_id res chain seq x y z
N MET A 1 22.36 17.21 -26.64
CA MET A 1 21.86 15.97 -26.00
C MET A 1 20.37 15.71 -26.23
N LEU A 2 19.64 16.58 -26.95
CA LEU A 2 18.36 16.23 -27.60
C LEU A 2 18.58 15.57 -28.97
N ASP A 3 19.79 15.67 -29.53
CA ASP A 3 20.18 15.20 -30.87
C ASP A 3 20.19 13.67 -31.03
N LYS A 4 20.03 12.94 -29.91
CA LYS A 4 19.93 11.48 -29.87
C LYS A 4 18.53 10.98 -29.53
N MET A 5 17.57 11.90 -29.33
CA MET A 5 16.22 11.54 -28.93
C MET A 5 15.31 11.40 -30.13
N ASP A 6 14.51 10.34 -30.13
CA ASP A 6 13.56 10.05 -31.19
C ASP A 6 12.17 10.59 -30.82
N VAL A 7 11.69 11.54 -31.62
CA VAL A 7 10.35 12.14 -31.49
C VAL A 7 9.22 11.16 -31.80
N THR A 8 9.53 10.03 -32.44
CA THR A 8 8.54 8.97 -32.71
C THR A 8 8.38 8.00 -31.55
N HIS A 9 9.34 7.99 -30.61
CA HIS A 9 9.36 7.13 -29.42
C HIS A 9 9.35 7.98 -28.13
N VAL A 10 8.41 8.92 -28.03
CA VAL A 10 8.26 9.84 -26.89
C VAL A 10 8.13 9.10 -25.55
N SER A 11 7.49 7.93 -25.55
CA SER A 11 7.26 7.11 -24.36
C SER A 11 8.53 6.50 -23.74
N GLU A 12 9.65 6.44 -24.46
CA GLU A 12 10.90 5.88 -23.92
C GLU A 12 11.58 6.82 -22.91
N ASN A 13 11.39 8.13 -23.06
CA ASN A 13 12.04 9.15 -22.21
C ASN A 13 11.05 10.25 -21.80
N PRO A 14 9.93 9.90 -21.15
CA PRO A 14 8.82 10.84 -20.90
C PRO A 14 9.26 12.06 -20.08
N GLU A 15 10.10 11.86 -19.06
CA GLU A 15 10.61 12.95 -18.20
C GLU A 15 11.38 14.04 -18.97
N VAL A 16 12.10 13.65 -20.02
CA VAL A 16 12.87 14.61 -20.84
C VAL A 16 11.92 15.35 -21.77
N TRP A 17 10.98 14.64 -22.41
CA TRP A 17 9.98 15.24 -23.28
C TRP A 17 9.03 16.18 -22.54
N GLU A 18 8.63 15.86 -21.30
CA GLU A 18 7.88 16.78 -20.44
C GLU A 18 8.65 18.08 -20.14
N LYS A 19 9.96 18.00 -19.90
CA LYS A 19 10.80 19.19 -19.71
C LYS A 19 10.87 20.02 -20.98
N VAL A 20 10.92 19.38 -22.15
CA VAL A 20 10.88 20.04 -23.46
C VAL A 20 9.54 20.75 -23.67
N VAL A 21 8.42 20.07 -23.43
CA VAL A 21 7.06 20.64 -23.48
C VAL A 21 6.96 21.86 -22.57
N ARG A 22 7.38 21.75 -21.29
CA ARG A 22 7.38 22.88 -20.34
C ARG A 22 8.18 24.08 -20.85
N LYS A 23 9.36 23.85 -21.44
CA LYS A 23 10.20 24.93 -22.00
C LYS A 23 9.62 25.56 -23.26
N LEU A 24 8.98 24.77 -24.12
CA LEU A 24 8.30 25.26 -25.34
C LEU A 24 7.06 26.07 -24.98
N ARG A 25 6.22 25.59 -24.05
CA ARG A 25 5.06 26.33 -23.52
C ARG A 25 5.46 27.64 -22.86
N ALA A 26 6.58 27.66 -22.14
CA ALA A 26 7.13 28.87 -21.53
C ALA A 26 7.87 29.81 -22.51
N GLY A 27 7.97 29.47 -23.80
CA GLY A 27 8.68 30.28 -24.81
C GLY A 27 10.19 30.40 -24.58
N MET A 28 10.76 29.53 -23.73
CA MET A 28 12.19 29.49 -23.40
C MET A 28 13.01 28.73 -24.46
N MET A 29 12.34 28.05 -25.38
CA MET A 29 12.95 27.33 -26.50
C MET A 29 12.29 27.78 -27.83
N PRO A 30 13.06 28.01 -28.90
CA PRO A 30 14.54 28.06 -28.95
C PRO A 30 15.15 29.23 -28.16
N PRO A 31 16.41 29.10 -27.68
CA PRO A 31 17.11 30.15 -26.95
C PRO A 31 17.29 31.42 -27.80
N SER A 32 17.52 32.54 -27.12
CA SER A 32 17.72 33.84 -27.76
C SER A 32 18.83 33.79 -28.82
N GLY A 33 18.55 34.31 -30.01
CA GLY A 33 19.50 34.32 -31.14
C GLY A 33 19.32 33.17 -32.13
N MET A 34 18.49 32.16 -31.83
CA MET A 34 18.12 31.13 -32.80
C MET A 34 16.83 31.46 -33.54
N ARG A 35 16.72 30.97 -34.78
CA ARG A 35 15.51 31.12 -35.60
C ARG A 35 14.35 30.39 -34.92
N ARG A 36 13.31 31.14 -34.55
CA ARG A 36 12.09 30.57 -33.97
C ARG A 36 11.18 30.03 -35.08
N PRO A 37 10.65 28.81 -34.95
CA PRO A 37 9.58 28.32 -35.80
C PRO A 37 8.33 29.20 -35.68
N ASP A 38 7.40 29.02 -36.62
CA ASP A 38 6.09 29.65 -36.50
C ASP A 38 5.39 29.22 -35.20
N ARG A 39 4.60 30.13 -34.63
CA ARG A 39 3.88 29.88 -33.38
C ARG A 39 2.90 28.73 -33.53
N THR A 40 2.17 28.68 -34.64
CA THR A 40 1.19 27.62 -34.95
C THR A 40 1.87 26.27 -35.04
N ALA A 41 3.05 26.21 -35.67
CA ALA A 41 3.84 24.98 -35.78
C ALA A 41 4.33 24.52 -34.39
N THR A 42 4.76 25.45 -33.54
CA THR A 42 5.21 25.14 -32.18
C THR A 42 4.06 24.62 -31.32
N GLU A 43 2.90 25.27 -31.35
CA GLU A 43 1.71 24.85 -30.62
C GLU A 43 1.22 23.47 -31.09
N SER A 44 1.20 23.22 -32.39
CA SER A 44 0.83 21.92 -32.96
C SER A 44 1.80 20.81 -32.52
N PHE A 45 3.10 21.09 -32.54
CA PHE A 45 4.12 20.12 -32.12
C PHE A 45 4.01 19.80 -30.62
N VAL A 46 3.80 20.81 -29.78
CA VAL A 46 3.61 20.61 -28.34
C VAL A 46 2.34 19.79 -28.07
N GLY A 47 1.24 20.07 -28.76
CA GLY A 47 0.00 19.31 -28.60
C GLY A 47 0.14 17.83 -28.97
N LEU A 48 0.93 17.51 -30.01
CA LEU A 48 1.26 16.13 -30.36
C LEU A 48 2.06 15.44 -29.26
N LEU A 49 3.09 16.10 -28.73
CA LEU A 49 3.90 15.55 -27.63
C LEU A 49 3.07 15.30 -26.37
N GLU A 50 2.24 16.26 -25.97
CA GLU A 50 1.34 16.13 -24.82
C GLU A 50 0.38 14.94 -25.02
N THR A 51 -0.24 14.81 -26.19
CA THR A 51 -1.17 13.72 -26.50
C THR A 51 -0.51 12.34 -26.40
N GLU A 52 0.72 12.19 -26.92
CA GLU A 52 1.45 10.93 -26.83
C GLU A 52 1.92 10.62 -25.40
N LEU A 53 2.36 11.63 -24.65
CA LEU A 53 2.73 11.47 -23.24
C LEU A 53 1.51 11.05 -22.41
N ASP A 54 0.36 11.68 -22.60
CA ASP A 54 -0.88 11.36 -21.89
C ASP A 54 -1.37 9.95 -22.21
N ARG A 55 -1.27 9.54 -23.49
CA ARG A 55 -1.59 8.16 -23.90
C ARG A 55 -0.68 7.15 -23.22
N SER A 56 0.63 7.42 -23.17
CA SER A 56 1.61 6.56 -22.51
C SER A 56 1.35 6.47 -20.99
N ALA A 57 1.06 7.60 -20.34
CA ALA A 57 0.75 7.65 -18.91
C ALA A 57 -0.53 6.89 -18.57
N THR A 58 -1.54 6.95 -19.43
CA THR A 58 -2.79 6.18 -19.25
C THR A 58 -2.56 4.68 -19.41
N ALA A 59 -1.72 4.27 -20.36
CA ALA A 59 -1.41 2.86 -20.60
C ALA A 59 -0.58 2.22 -19.48
N LYS A 60 0.28 3.00 -18.82
CA LYS A 60 1.09 2.57 -17.67
C LYS A 60 1.05 3.63 -16.57
N PRO A 61 -0.04 3.69 -15.79
CA PRO A 61 -0.15 4.64 -14.69
C PRO A 61 0.97 4.42 -13.69
N ASN A 62 1.73 5.48 -13.41
CA ASN A 62 2.75 5.48 -12.39
C ASN A 62 2.45 6.59 -11.38
N PRO A 63 1.70 6.30 -10.30
CA PRO A 63 1.43 7.28 -9.25
C PRO A 63 2.66 7.64 -8.40
N GLY A 64 3.82 7.05 -8.70
CA GLY A 64 5.02 7.15 -7.89
C GLY A 64 5.03 6.16 -6.73
N ALA A 65 6.10 6.21 -5.94
CA ALA A 65 6.17 5.47 -4.69
C ALA A 65 5.34 6.22 -3.63
N PRO A 66 4.54 5.52 -2.81
CA PRO A 66 3.87 6.16 -1.68
C PRO A 66 4.93 6.74 -0.75
N ALA A 67 4.72 7.98 -0.31
CA ALA A 67 5.55 8.56 0.72
C ALA A 67 5.38 7.76 2.03
N LEU A 68 6.49 7.61 2.76
CA LEU A 68 6.49 6.92 4.05
C LEU A 68 5.57 7.66 5.03
N HIS A 69 4.61 6.93 5.59
CA HIS A 69 3.70 7.43 6.62
C HIS A 69 3.56 6.42 7.75
N ARG A 70 3.12 6.90 8.92
CA ARG A 70 2.72 6.00 10.02
C ARG A 70 1.44 5.27 9.64
N LEU A 71 1.25 4.06 10.17
CA LEU A 71 -0.01 3.33 10.03
C LEU A 71 -1.16 4.11 10.68
N ASN A 72 -2.23 4.36 9.96
CA ASN A 72 -3.45 4.91 10.55
C ASN A 72 -4.17 3.84 11.42
N ARG A 73 -5.24 4.22 12.12
CA ARG A 73 -6.01 3.31 13.00
C ARG A 73 -6.49 2.05 12.28
N THR A 74 -6.99 2.20 11.06
CA THR A 74 -7.56 1.11 10.27
C THR A 74 -6.46 0.15 9.83
N GLU A 75 -5.35 0.69 9.31
CA GLU A 75 -4.17 -0.07 8.91
C GLU A 75 -3.56 -0.79 10.11
N TYR A 76 -3.45 -0.12 11.26
CA TYR A 76 -2.95 -0.73 12.49
C TYR A 76 -3.81 -1.92 12.93
N ALA A 77 -5.15 -1.79 12.91
CA ALA A 77 -6.05 -2.90 13.22
C ALA A 77 -5.89 -4.07 12.26
N ASN A 78 -5.79 -3.79 10.95
CA ASN A 78 -5.58 -4.81 9.93
C ASN A 78 -4.24 -5.53 10.13
N VAL A 79 -3.15 -4.81 10.39
CA VAL A 79 -1.83 -5.41 10.63
C VAL A 79 -1.84 -6.31 11.88
N ILE A 80 -2.50 -5.89 12.97
CA ILE A 80 -2.61 -6.71 14.18
C ILE A 80 -3.43 -7.98 13.91
N ARG A 81 -4.53 -7.88 13.17
CA ARG A 81 -5.31 -9.05 12.74
C ARG A 81 -4.46 -9.99 11.89
N ASP A 82 -3.73 -9.46 10.91
CA ASP A 82 -3.01 -10.28 9.95
C ASP A 82 -1.76 -10.93 10.56
N LEU A 83 -1.10 -10.28 11.51
CA LEU A 83 0.10 -10.81 12.18
C LEU A 83 -0.21 -11.70 13.38
N LEU A 84 -1.23 -11.36 14.17
CA LEU A 84 -1.52 -12.01 15.46
C LEU A 84 -2.85 -12.77 15.48
N ALA A 85 -3.60 -12.77 14.37
CA ALA A 85 -4.96 -13.30 14.29
C ALA A 85 -5.91 -12.72 15.36
N LEU A 86 -5.69 -11.45 15.73
CA LEU A 86 -6.35 -10.80 16.87
C LEU A 86 -7.17 -9.59 16.41
N GLU A 87 -8.46 -9.61 16.72
CA GLU A 87 -9.35 -8.47 16.46
C GLU A 87 -9.27 -7.45 17.60
N ILE A 88 -8.95 -6.21 17.24
CA ILE A 88 -8.82 -5.10 18.19
C ILE A 88 -9.70 -3.92 17.81
N ASP A 89 -10.22 -3.21 18.80
CA ASP A 89 -10.82 -1.89 18.59
C ASP A 89 -9.73 -0.80 18.66
N ALA A 90 -9.19 -0.44 17.50
CA ALA A 90 -8.17 0.60 17.40
C ALA A 90 -8.69 2.00 17.81
N THR A 91 -10.00 2.26 17.76
CA THR A 91 -10.56 3.57 18.12
C THR A 91 -10.46 3.85 19.62
N SER A 92 -10.51 2.81 20.44
CA SER A 92 -10.27 2.89 21.88
C SER A 92 -8.79 3.02 22.26
N LEU A 93 -7.89 2.58 21.38
CA LEU A 93 -6.46 2.45 21.67
C LEU A 93 -5.65 3.66 21.21
N LEU A 94 -5.88 4.12 19.98
CA LEU A 94 -5.10 5.18 19.36
C LEU A 94 -5.96 6.46 19.25
N PRO A 95 -5.36 7.67 19.22
CA PRO A 95 -6.07 8.92 18.88
C PRO A 95 -6.59 8.93 17.44
N PRO A 96 -7.58 9.76 17.09
CA PRO A 96 -8.09 9.86 15.72
C PRO A 96 -7.02 10.38 14.78
N ASP A 97 -7.04 9.89 13.54
CA ASP A 97 -6.15 10.34 12.49
C ASP A 97 -6.76 11.55 11.77
N ASP A 98 -5.92 12.49 11.36
CA ASP A 98 -6.35 13.62 10.56
C ASP A 98 -6.71 13.15 9.16
N SER A 99 -7.89 13.52 8.68
CA SER A 99 -8.31 13.27 7.31
C SER A 99 -8.08 14.51 6.46
N SER A 100 -7.45 14.32 5.30
CA SER A 100 -7.24 15.39 4.32
C SER A 100 -7.80 14.93 2.97
N SER A 101 -8.57 15.79 2.30
CA SER A 101 -9.20 15.49 1.00
C SER A 101 -10.06 14.21 1.00
N GLY A 102 -10.60 13.81 2.15
CA GLY A 102 -11.40 12.58 2.32
C GLY A 102 -10.59 11.30 2.55
N PHE A 103 -9.26 11.38 2.67
CA PHE A 103 -8.38 10.25 2.93
C PHE A 103 -7.63 10.40 4.25
N ASP A 104 -7.44 9.29 4.95
CA ASP A 104 -6.76 9.19 6.26
C ASP A 104 -5.40 8.47 6.18
N ASN A 105 -4.90 8.20 4.96
CA ASN A 105 -3.60 7.57 4.68
C ASN A 105 -2.63 8.53 3.96
N ASN A 106 -2.85 9.84 4.09
CA ASN A 106 -2.03 10.83 3.42
C ASN A 106 -0.74 11.09 4.19
N ALA A 107 0.40 10.77 3.58
CA ALA A 107 1.71 10.88 4.20
C ALA A 107 2.08 12.31 4.63
N ASP A 108 1.62 13.31 3.89
CA ASP A 108 1.87 14.72 4.21
C ASP A 108 1.13 15.19 5.47
N SER A 109 0.09 14.46 5.90
CA SER A 109 -0.74 14.79 7.07
C SER A 109 -0.44 13.92 8.29
N LEU A 110 0.21 12.76 8.11
CA LEU A 110 0.42 11.77 9.15
C LEU A 110 1.77 11.95 9.87
N GLY A 111 1.87 13.02 10.65
CA GLY A 111 3.00 13.23 11.56
C GLY A 111 2.97 12.32 12.80
N VAL A 112 4.14 12.08 13.40
CA VAL A 112 4.26 11.37 14.69
C VAL A 112 4.47 12.40 15.81
N SER A 113 3.59 12.40 16.80
CA SER A 113 3.75 13.18 18.03
C SER A 113 4.21 12.29 19.19
N SER A 114 4.81 12.89 20.23
CA SER A 114 5.20 12.16 21.45
C SER A 114 4.01 11.46 22.11
N ALA A 115 2.89 12.18 22.25
CA ALA A 115 1.65 11.63 22.81
C ALA A 115 1.14 10.42 22.01
N LEU A 116 1.24 10.48 20.68
CA LEU A 116 0.86 9.35 19.83
C LEU A 116 1.77 8.14 20.04
N MET A 117 3.08 8.36 20.15
CA MET A 117 4.04 7.28 20.42
C MET A 117 3.76 6.59 21.77
N GLU A 118 3.44 7.36 22.81
CA GLU A 118 3.02 6.83 24.11
C GLU A 118 1.76 5.96 23.97
N ARG A 119 0.79 6.38 23.14
CA ARG A 119 -0.42 5.58 22.87
C ARG A 119 -0.11 4.29 22.11
N TYR A 120 0.79 4.30 21.13
CA TYR A 120 1.22 3.06 20.46
C TYR A 120 1.89 2.08 21.44
N LEU A 121 2.77 2.56 22.32
CA LEU A 121 3.43 1.70 23.31
C LEU A 121 2.42 1.11 24.30
N ALA A 122 1.46 1.90 24.77
CA ALA A 122 0.39 1.42 25.65
C ALA A 122 -0.51 0.38 24.94
N ALA A 123 -0.88 0.64 23.68
CA ALA A 123 -1.65 -0.29 22.87
C ALA A 123 -0.89 -1.60 22.64
N ALA A 124 0.37 -1.53 22.23
CA ALA A 124 1.23 -2.69 22.03
C ALA A 124 1.34 -3.54 23.30
N GLY A 125 1.57 -2.91 24.48
CA GLY A 125 1.62 -3.64 25.75
C GLY A 125 0.32 -4.38 26.09
N LYS A 126 -0.85 -3.80 25.75
CA LYS A 126 -2.15 -4.47 25.93
C LYS A 126 -2.32 -5.62 24.94
N ILE A 127 -1.99 -5.40 23.66
CA ILE A 127 -2.15 -6.40 22.60
C ILE A 127 -1.22 -7.59 22.83
N SER A 128 0.04 -7.36 23.22
CA SER A 128 0.99 -8.45 23.50
C SER A 128 0.50 -9.38 24.61
N ARG A 129 -0.13 -8.84 25.65
CA ARG A 129 -0.73 -9.69 26.71
C ARG A 129 -1.89 -10.53 26.20
N LEU A 130 -2.72 -9.99 25.31
CA LEU A 130 -3.82 -10.75 24.70
C LEU A 130 -3.29 -11.83 23.75
N ALA A 131 -2.25 -11.52 22.96
CA ALA A 131 -1.67 -12.44 21.99
C ALA A 131 -0.92 -13.60 22.66
N ILE A 132 -0.22 -13.36 23.76
CA ILE A 132 0.47 -14.42 24.52
C ILE A 132 -0.54 -15.29 25.29
N GLY A 133 -1.63 -14.70 25.78
CA GLY A 133 -2.61 -15.39 26.61
C GLY A 133 -2.07 -15.75 28.00
N ASP A 134 -2.65 -16.77 28.62
CA ASP A 134 -2.26 -17.25 29.94
C ASP A 134 -1.15 -18.32 29.83
N MET A 135 0.07 -17.93 30.19
CA MET A 135 1.25 -18.82 30.18
C MET A 135 1.20 -19.92 31.25
N SER A 136 0.27 -19.85 32.20
CA SER A 136 0.07 -20.87 33.24
C SER A 136 -0.84 -22.01 32.80
N VAL A 137 -1.46 -21.90 31.61
CA VAL A 137 -2.30 -22.95 31.04
C VAL A 137 -1.43 -24.17 30.73
N VAL A 138 -1.60 -25.23 31.52
CA VAL A 138 -0.97 -26.52 31.30
C VAL A 138 -1.66 -27.26 30.14
N PRO A 139 -0.92 -28.09 29.37
CA PRO A 139 -1.52 -28.92 28.34
C PRO A 139 -2.68 -29.75 28.90
N SER A 140 -3.87 -29.60 28.31
CA SER A 140 -5.05 -30.39 28.66
C SER A 140 -5.23 -31.51 27.63
N ALA A 141 -5.26 -32.76 28.11
CA ALA A 141 -5.67 -33.90 27.30
C ALA A 141 -7.09 -34.31 27.70
N LYS A 142 -7.96 -34.48 26.70
CA LYS A 142 -9.31 -35.00 26.89
C LYS A 142 -9.39 -36.40 26.30
N THR A 143 -9.50 -37.40 27.16
CA THR A 143 -9.69 -38.79 26.73
C THR A 143 -11.17 -39.02 26.44
N TYR A 144 -11.48 -39.36 25.19
CA TYR A 144 -12.81 -39.81 24.81
C TYR A 144 -12.85 -41.34 24.93
N ALA A 145 -13.64 -41.85 25.87
CA ALA A 145 -13.86 -43.28 26.01
C ALA A 145 -14.92 -43.72 24.98
N VAL A 146 -14.52 -44.61 24.08
CA VAL A 146 -15.44 -45.23 23.12
C VAL A 146 -16.17 -46.38 23.82
N PRO A 147 -17.49 -46.55 23.64
CA PRO A 147 -18.23 -47.73 24.11
C PRO A 147 -17.59 -49.03 23.62
N ALA A 148 -17.55 -50.06 24.48
CA ALA A 148 -16.84 -51.32 24.19
C ALA A 148 -17.45 -52.13 23.04
N ASP A 149 -18.67 -51.81 22.62
CA ASP A 149 -19.43 -52.42 21.53
C ASP A 149 -19.33 -51.62 20.21
N LEU A 150 -18.68 -50.45 20.21
CA LEU A 150 -18.49 -49.67 18.99
C LEU A 150 -17.35 -50.27 18.15
N THR A 151 -17.72 -50.88 17.03
CA THR A 151 -16.78 -51.39 16.01
C THR A 151 -16.23 -50.21 15.20
N GLN A 152 -14.92 -50.02 15.22
CA GLN A 152 -14.18 -48.94 14.53
C GLN A 152 -13.46 -49.46 13.29
N ASP A 153 -14.20 -50.16 12.43
CA ASP A 153 -13.67 -50.84 11.25
C ASP A 153 -13.60 -49.90 10.02
N TYR A 154 -14.15 -48.68 10.16
CA TYR A 154 -14.27 -47.66 9.12
C TYR A 154 -13.94 -46.27 9.69
N HIS A 155 -13.61 -45.33 8.80
CA HIS A 155 -13.33 -43.95 9.17
C HIS A 155 -14.58 -43.26 9.74
N VAL A 156 -14.50 -42.74 10.97
CA VAL A 156 -15.56 -41.92 11.56
C VAL A 156 -15.28 -40.45 11.27
N GLU A 157 -16.21 -39.79 10.60
CA GLU A 157 -16.10 -38.38 10.22
C GLU A 157 -15.95 -37.49 11.47
N GLY A 158 -14.87 -36.70 11.51
CA GLY A 158 -14.56 -35.79 12.62
C GLY A 158 -13.50 -36.27 13.62
N LEU A 159 -12.98 -37.50 13.48
CA LEU A 159 -11.85 -37.96 14.30
C LEU A 159 -10.48 -37.51 13.73
N PRO A 160 -9.49 -37.15 14.59
CA PRO A 160 -8.15 -36.76 14.14
C PRO A 160 -7.38 -37.95 13.56
N PHE A 161 -6.54 -37.71 12.55
CA PHE A 161 -5.67 -38.73 11.98
C PHE A 161 -4.81 -39.43 13.05
N GLY A 162 -4.95 -40.76 13.13
CA GLY A 162 -4.18 -41.61 14.03
C GLY A 162 -4.99 -42.22 15.18
N THR A 163 -6.30 -42.03 15.22
CA THR A 163 -7.16 -42.83 16.10
C THR A 163 -7.53 -44.15 15.42
N ARG A 164 -7.75 -45.23 16.19
CA ARG A 164 -8.24 -46.48 15.59
C ARG A 164 -9.64 -46.20 15.01
N GLY A 165 -9.86 -46.50 13.74
CA GLY A 165 -11.05 -46.07 13.01
C GLY A 165 -10.97 -44.66 12.39
N GLY A 166 -9.77 -44.08 12.23
CA GLY A 166 -9.56 -42.76 11.60
C GLY A 166 -8.67 -41.85 12.43
#